data_AF-A0A495X034-F1
#
_entry.id   AF-A0A495X034-F1
#
_cell.length_a   1.000
_cell.length_b   1.000
_cell.length_c   1.000
_cell.angle_alpha   90.00
_cell.angle_beta   90.00
_cell.angle_gamma   90.00
#
_symmetry.space_group_name_H-M   'P 1'
#
loop_
_entity.id
_entity.type
_entity.pdbx_description
1 polymer ?
#
loop_
_entity_poly.entity_id
_entity_poly.type
_entity_poly.pdbx_seq_one_letter_code
_entity_poly.pdbx_strand_id
1 'polypeptide(L)'
;MGFDYNRDGAVDMDIDATARELGQLRATGENFGREWAALKTTIQDLAGRLGGGPMGREFKASYDTWAAALGQYADDVVKGYRELADAGDGCVRKYRDADAAAARLYKS
;
A
#
# COMPACT_ATOMS: atom_id res chain seq x y z
N MET A 1 -4.63 -6.64 -23.99
CA MET A 1 -5.76 -7.17 -24.78
C MET A 1 -6.96 -7.12 -23.85
N GLY A 2 -8.03 -6.41 -24.22
CA GLY A 2 -9.27 -6.43 -23.46
C GLY A 2 -9.98 -7.76 -23.71
N PHE A 3 -10.50 -8.39 -22.65
CA PHE A 3 -11.34 -9.57 -22.78
C PHE A 3 -12.78 -9.10 -22.88
N ASP A 4 -13.57 -9.72 -23.76
CA ASP A 4 -15.02 -9.52 -23.86
C ASP A 4 -15.66 -10.89 -23.54
N TYR A 5 -15.90 -11.12 -22.25
CA TYR A 5 -16.41 -12.37 -21.70
C TYR A 5 -17.92 -12.51 -21.92
N ASN A 6 -18.67 -11.40 -21.94
CA ASN A 6 -20.12 -11.41 -22.10
C ASN A 6 -20.60 -11.21 -23.56
N ARG A 7 -19.68 -10.88 -24.48
CA ARG A 7 -19.89 -10.62 -25.92
C ARG A 7 -20.76 -9.41 -26.23
N ASP A 8 -20.76 -8.39 -25.36
CA ASP A 8 -21.48 -7.14 -25.59
C ASP A 8 -20.69 -6.12 -26.43
N GLY A 9 -19.44 -6.43 -26.77
CA GLY A 9 -18.56 -5.57 -27.56
C GLY A 9 -17.82 -4.51 -26.75
N ALA A 10 -17.96 -4.48 -25.42
CA ALA A 10 -17.16 -3.68 -24.51
C ALA A 10 -15.99 -4.48 -23.92
N VAL A 11 -15.00 -3.76 -23.37
CA VAL A 11 -13.87 -4.40 -22.68
C VAL A 11 -14.28 -4.71 -21.25
N ASP A 12 -14.25 -5.99 -20.89
CA ASP A 12 -14.45 -6.47 -19.53
C ASP A 12 -13.19 -6.34 -18.69
N MET A 13 -13.41 -6.10 -17.39
CA MET A 13 -12.35 -6.20 -16.40
C MET A 13 -12.04 -7.68 -16.18
N ASP A 14 -10.78 -8.08 -16.33
CA ASP A 14 -10.31 -9.36 -15.78
C ASP A 14 -10.27 -9.23 -14.25
N ILE A 15 -11.40 -9.55 -13.63
CA ILE A 15 -11.64 -9.43 -12.19
C ILE A 15 -10.60 -10.21 -11.40
N ASP A 16 -10.27 -11.43 -11.84
CA ASP A 16 -9.40 -12.33 -11.10
C ASP A 16 -7.94 -11.89 -11.20
N ALA A 17 -7.48 -11.47 -12.38
CA ALA A 17 -6.17 -10.86 -12.53
C ALA A 17 -6.09 -9.56 -11.72
N THR A 18 -7.10 -8.70 -11.80
CA THR A 18 -7.12 -7.42 -11.07
C THR A 18 -7.08 -7.65 -9.56
N ALA A 19 -7.89 -8.55 -9.02
CA ALA A 19 -7.88 -8.90 -7.60
C ALA A 19 -6.53 -9.49 -7.15
N ARG A 20 -5.88 -10.31 -8.01
CA ARG A 20 -4.56 -10.85 -7.73
C ARG A 20 -3.50 -9.76 -7.63
N GLU A 21 -3.44 -8.85 -8.60
CA GLU A 21 -2.44 -7.76 -8.61
C GLU A 21 -2.63 -6.82 -7.41
N LEU A 22 -3.88 -6.50 -7.04
CA LEU A 22 -4.19 -5.71 -5.83
C LEU A 22 -3.78 -6.43 -4.54
N GLY A 23 -3.97 -7.75 -4.48
CA GLY A 23 -3.46 -8.59 -3.40
C GLY A 23 -1.94 -8.52 -3.27
N GLN A 24 -1.21 -8.52 -4.40
CA GLN A 24 0.24 -8.37 -4.40
C GLN A 24 0.70 -6.99 -3.93
N LEU A 25 -0.01 -5.92 -4.30
CA LEU A 25 0.27 -4.57 -3.78
C LEU A 25 0.11 -4.50 -2.26
N ARG A 26 -0.96 -5.08 -1.72
CA ARG A 26 -1.18 -5.17 -0.26
C ARG A 26 -0.05 -5.95 0.42
N ALA A 27 0.29 -7.12 -0.10
CA ALA A 27 1.36 -7.96 0.45
C ALA A 27 2.73 -7.26 0.42
N THR A 28 3.01 -6.49 -0.64
CA THR A 28 4.23 -5.69 -0.76
C THR A 28 4.30 -4.61 0.33
N GLY A 29 3.20 -3.88 0.54
CA GLY A 29 3.12 -2.88 1.61
C GLY A 29 3.27 -3.48 3.01
N GLU A 30 2.70 -4.66 3.24
CA GLU A 30 2.85 -5.39 4.52
C GLU A 30 4.28 -5.88 4.74
N ASN A 31 4.94 -6.42 3.70
CA ASN A 31 6.36 -6.79 3.76
C ASN A 31 7.24 -5.59 4.11
N PHE A 32 7.07 -4.48 3.39
CA PHE A 32 7.79 -3.25 3.67
C PHE A 32 7.57 -2.78 5.11
N GLY A 33 6.31 -2.78 5.58
CA GLY A 33 5.98 -2.39 6.95
C GLY A 33 6.66 -3.26 8.02
N ARG A 34 6.74 -4.59 7.79
CA ARG A 34 7.45 -5.51 8.70
C ARG A 34 8.95 -5.25 8.73
N GLU A 35 9.58 -5.13 7.57
CA GLU A 35 11.02 -4.86 7.46
C GLU A 35 11.37 -3.49 8.05
N TRP A 36 10.55 -2.47 7.77
CA TRP A 36 10.70 -1.14 8.33
C TRP A 36 10.60 -1.13 9.85
N ALA A 37 9.64 -1.84 10.45
CA ALA A 37 9.49 -1.90 11.90
C ALA A 37 10.75 -2.45 12.62
N ALA A 38 11.40 -3.46 12.02
CA ALA A 38 12.65 -4.01 12.52
C ALA A 38 13.81 -2.99 12.43
N LEU A 39 13.91 -2.28 11.31
CA LEU A 39 14.92 -1.23 11.11
C LEU A 39 14.69 -0.02 12.01
N LYS A 40 13.44 0.43 12.17
CA LYS A 40 13.03 1.56 13.01
C LYS A 40 13.46 1.35 14.47
N THR A 41 13.30 0.13 14.97
CA THR A 41 13.74 -0.23 16.33
C THR A 41 15.27 -0.10 16.48
N THR A 42 16.03 -0.61 15.51
CA THR A 42 17.50 -0.49 15.49
C THR A 42 17.95 0.97 15.40
N ILE A 43 17.31 1.77 14.54
CA ILE A 43 17.58 3.20 14.39
C ILE A 43 17.35 3.92 15.73
N GLN A 44 16.23 3.64 16.41
CA GLN A 44 15.89 4.26 17.69
C GLN A 44 16.88 3.90 18.80
N ASP A 45 17.33 2.64 18.87
CA ASP A 45 18.37 2.21 19.82
C ASP A 45 19.69 2.96 19.59
N LEU A 46 20.17 2.98 18.34
CA LEU A 46 21.41 3.67 17.98
C LEU A 46 21.30 5.18 18.21
N ALA A 47 20.15 5.78 17.91
CA ALA A 47 19.87 7.20 18.14
C ALA A 47 19.96 7.59 19.62
N GLY A 48 19.56 6.68 20.52
CA GLY A 48 19.67 6.87 21.97
C GLY A 48 21.11 6.89 22.48
N ARG A 49 22.06 6.35 21.70
CA ARG A 49 23.48 6.29 22.03
C ARG A 49 24.29 7.47 21.47
N LEU A 50 23.66 8.31 20.64
CA LEU A 50 24.22 9.57 20.16
C LEU A 50 24.12 10.67 21.24
N GLY A 51 24.82 11.80 21.04
CA GLY A 51 24.73 12.96 21.96
C GLY A 51 25.90 13.11 22.93
N GLY A 52 26.93 12.27 22.83
CA GLY A 52 28.15 12.38 23.63
C GLY A 52 28.99 13.61 23.26
N GLY A 53 29.38 14.41 24.26
CA GLY A 53 30.21 15.60 24.07
C GLY A 53 29.51 16.75 23.31
N PRO A 54 30.18 17.90 23.13
CA PRO A 54 29.59 19.07 22.44
C PRO A 54 29.17 18.80 20.99
N MET A 55 30.03 18.18 20.19
CA MET A 55 29.74 17.84 18.78
C MET A 55 28.59 16.83 18.65
N GLY A 56 28.56 15.81 19.52
CA GLY A 56 27.50 14.80 19.49
C GLY A 56 26.12 15.39 19.79
N ARG A 57 26.02 16.41 20.65
CA ARG A 57 24.76 17.11 20.92
C ARG A 57 24.24 17.88 19.72
N GLU A 58 25.12 18.60 19.01
CA GLU A 58 24.74 19.32 17.78
C GLU A 58 24.32 18.36 16.67
N PHE A 59 25.08 17.28 16.46
CA PHE A 59 24.71 16.25 15.50
C PHE A 59 23.36 15.62 15.84
N LYS A 60 23.14 15.26 17.11
CA LYS A 60 21.90 14.61 17.56
C LYS A 60 20.66 15.45 17.27
N ALA A 61 20.72 16.76 17.49
CA ALA A 61 19.58 17.65 17.20
C ALA A 61 19.15 17.62 15.72
N SER A 62 20.12 17.66 14.80
CA SER A 62 19.83 17.53 13.36
C SER A 62 19.36 16.11 13.01
N TYR A 63 20.04 15.10 13.53
CA TYR A 63 19.73 13.70 13.31
C TYR A 63 18.29 13.33 13.73
N ASP A 64 17.86 13.74 14.93
CA ASP A 64 16.55 13.39 15.47
C ASP A 64 15.41 13.92 14.56
N THR A 65 15.58 15.09 13.97
CA THR A 65 14.63 15.67 13.00
C THR A 65 14.50 14.79 11.75
N TRP A 66 15.63 14.40 11.16
CA TRP A 66 15.64 13.56 9.96
C TRP A 66 15.18 12.13 10.23
N ALA A 67 15.51 11.57 11.40
CA ALA A 67 15.05 10.26 11.82
C ALA A 67 13.53 10.22 12.00
N ALA A 68 12.93 11.27 12.57
CA ALA A 68 11.48 11.39 12.67
C ALA A 68 10.81 11.50 11.29
N ALA A 69 11.36 12.34 10.40
CA ALA A 69 10.85 12.48 9.03
C ALA A 69 10.92 11.16 8.25
N LEU A 70 12.04 10.43 8.35
CA LEU A 70 12.19 9.11 7.74
C LEU A 70 11.13 8.12 8.26
N GLY A 71 10.89 8.13 9.57
CA GLY A 71 9.82 7.36 10.21
C GLY A 71 8.45 7.64 9.60
N GLN A 72 8.10 8.92 9.46
CA GLN A 72 6.82 9.33 8.88
C GLN A 72 6.70 8.90 7.42
N TYR A 73 7.73 9.13 6.59
CA TYR A 73 7.68 8.76 5.18
C TYR A 73 7.51 7.27 4.96
N ALA A 74 8.18 6.44 5.74
CA ALA A 74 8.01 4.99 5.65
C ALA A 74 6.61 4.54 6.10
N ASP A 75 6.07 5.14 7.17
CA ASP A 75 4.71 4.86 7.63
C ASP A 75 3.66 5.28 6.55
N ASP A 76 3.90 6.38 5.84
CA ASP A 76 3.06 6.85 4.73
C ASP A 76 3.12 5.93 3.50
N VAL A 77 4.28 5.33 3.19
CA VAL A 77 4.40 4.32 2.12
C VAL A 77 3.52 3.11 2.41
N VAL A 78 3.57 2.58 3.64
CA VAL A 78 2.72 1.45 4.05
C VAL A 78 1.24 1.80 3.89
N LYS A 79 0.85 3.00 4.34
CA LYS A 79 -0.52 3.50 4.21
C LYS A 79 -0.94 3.59 2.74
N GLY A 80 -0.09 4.15 1.88
CA GLY A 80 -0.37 4.29 0.45
C GLY A 80 -0.64 2.97 -0.26
N TYR A 81 0.17 1.93 0.02
CA TYR A 81 -0.09 0.58 -0.54
C TYR A 81 -1.42 0.00 -0.09
N ARG A 82 -1.79 0.19 1.19
CA ARG A 82 -3.07 -0.28 1.72
C ARG A 82 -4.25 0.45 1.07
N GLU A 83 -4.21 1.77 1.03
CA GLU A 83 -5.28 2.58 0.45
C GLU A 83 -5.47 2.29 -1.05
N LEU A 84 -4.38 2.10 -1.79
CA LEU A 84 -4.44 1.71 -3.19
C LEU A 84 -5.10 0.34 -3.38
N ALA A 85 -4.72 -0.65 -2.56
CA ALA A 85 -5.33 -1.98 -2.61
C ALA A 85 -6.81 -1.95 -2.22
N ASP A 86 -7.19 -1.21 -1.17
CA ASP A 86 -8.57 -1.06 -0.73
C ASP A 86 -9.44 -0.37 -1.80
N ALA A 87 -8.92 0.69 -2.43
CA ALA A 87 -9.60 1.39 -3.51
C ALA A 87 -9.82 0.47 -4.72
N GLY A 88 -8.79 -0.29 -5.11
CA GLY A 88 -8.88 -1.26 -6.19
C GLY A 88 -9.91 -2.37 -5.89
N ASP A 89 -9.89 -2.92 -4.68
CA ASP A 89 -10.86 -3.94 -4.24
C ASP A 89 -12.30 -3.38 -4.32
N GLY A 90 -12.47 -2.09 -3.99
CA GLY A 90 -13.74 -1.38 -4.13
C GLY A 90 -14.21 -1.29 -5.59
N CYS A 91 -13.30 -1.00 -6.53
CA CYS A 91 -13.60 -0.99 -7.96
C CYS A 91 -14.02 -2.38 -8.47
N VAL A 92 -13.29 -3.43 -8.10
CA VAL A 92 -13.60 -4.82 -8.48
C VAL A 92 -14.99 -5.24 -7.98
N ARG A 93 -15.34 -4.90 -6.72
CA ARG A 93 -16.67 -5.17 -6.16
C ARG A 93 -17.77 -4.46 -6.95
N LYS A 94 -17.60 -3.17 -7.23
CA LYS A 94 -18.59 -2.40 -8.01
C LYS A 94 -18.80 -2.97 -9.41
N TYR A 95 -17.73 -3.43 -10.07
CA TYR A 95 -17.83 -4.08 -11.36
C TYR A 95 -18.63 -5.39 -11.27
N ARG A 96 -18.32 -6.25 -10.29
CA ARG A 96 -19.10 -7.48 -10.02
C ARG A 96 -20.58 -7.22 -9.76
N ASP A 97 -20.88 -6.18 -8.97
CA ASP A 97 -22.27 -5.82 -8.66
C ASP A 97 -23.03 -5.34 -9.91
N ALA A 98 -22.37 -4.56 -10.77
CA ALA A 98 -22.94 -4.10 -12.03
C ALA A 98 -23.20 -5.25 -13.01
N ASP A 99 -22.24 -6.16 -13.16
CA ASP A 99 -22.36 -7.36 -14.01
C ASP A 99 -23.51 -8.26 -13.54
N ALA A 100 -23.58 -8.53 -12.23
CA ALA A 100 -24.67 -9.32 -11.64
C ALA A 100 -26.04 -8.65 -11.81
N ALA A 101 -26.13 -7.31 -11.77
CA ALA A 101 -27.36 -6.58 -12.02
C ALA A 101 -27.78 -6.65 -13.49
N ALA A 102 -26.85 -6.50 -14.42
CA ALA A 102 -27.10 -6.62 -15.85
C ALA A 102 -27.57 -8.04 -16.22
N ALA A 103 -26.92 -9.08 -15.68
CA ALA A 103 -27.30 -10.48 -15.91
C ALA A 103 -28.73 -10.82 -15.45
N ARG A 104 -29.29 -10.09 -14.47
CA ARG A 104 -30.69 -10.25 -14.04
C ARG A 104 -31.68 -9.64 -15.01
N LEU A 105 -31.32 -8.53 -15.67
CA LEU A 105 -32.17 -7.84 -16.63
C LEU A 105 -32.30 -8.61 -17.96
N TYR A 106 -31.26 -9.34 -18.37
CA TYR A 106 -31.30 -10.17 -19.59
C TYR A 106 -32.01 -11.53 -19.40
N LYS A 107 -32.39 -11.90 -18.17
CA LYS A 107 -33.11 -13.15 -17.85
C LYS A 107 -34.61 -12.96 -17.63
N SER A 108 -35.13 -11.74 -17.74
CA SER A 108 -36.56 -11.40 -17.70
C SER A 108 -37.09 -11.09 -19.10
#